data_AF-A0A7V4SW94-F1
#
_entry.id   AF-A0A7V4SW94-F1
#
_cell.length_a   1.000
_cell.length_b   1.000
_cell.length_c   1.000
_cell.angle_alpha   90.00
_cell.angle_beta   90.00
_cell.angle_gamma   90.00
#
_symmetry.space_group_name_H-M   'P 1'
#
loop_
_entity.id
_entity.type
_entity.pdbx_description
1 polymer ?
#
loop_
_entity_poly.entity_id
_entity_poly.type
_entity_poly.pdbx_seq_one_letter_code
_entity_poly.pdbx_strand_id
1 'polypeptide(L)'
;MRFKISIESIVLIAICLADMFATLYLVLNGMATEQNPIMAACIRHSPATFVLVKLVSFVPFVVAVELYRRRNPGFARKACLYAIGLYLVAFVVLTIGTNVA
;
A
#
# COMPACT_ATOMS: atom_id res chain seq x y z
N MET A 1 8.65 6.85 27.27
CA MET A 1 8.08 7.42 26.02
C MET A 1 6.86 6.59 25.62
N ARG A 2 5.63 7.13 25.68
CA ARG A 2 4.44 6.45 25.17
C ARG A 2 4.46 6.57 23.64
N PHE A 3 4.88 5.53 22.95
CA PHE A 3 4.76 5.42 21.48
C PHE A 3 3.27 5.30 21.13
N LYS A 4 2.57 6.44 21.09
CA LYS A 4 1.22 6.50 20.52
C LYS A 4 1.37 6.65 19.02
N ILE A 5 1.26 5.56 18.27
CA ILE A 5 1.17 5.58 16.80
C ILE A 5 -0.13 6.30 16.41
N SER A 6 -0.11 7.11 15.35
CA SER A 6 -1.33 7.79 14.88
C SER A 6 -2.35 6.77 14.36
N ILE A 7 -3.64 6.98 14.65
CA ILE A 7 -4.73 6.12 14.15
C ILE A 7 -4.73 6.09 12.61
N GLU A 8 -4.43 7.22 11.98
CA GLU A 8 -4.33 7.34 10.52
C GLU A 8 -3.22 6.45 9.94
N SER A 9 -2.07 6.35 10.62
CA SER A 9 -0.98 5.47 10.23
C SER A 9 -1.39 4.00 10.37
N ILE A 10 -2.12 3.64 11.43
CA ILE A 10 -2.65 2.28 11.63
C ILE A 10 -3.66 1.93 10.53
N VAL A 11 -4.58 2.84 10.20
CA VAL A 11 -5.56 2.65 9.13
C VAL A 11 -4.86 2.50 7.78
N LEU A 12 -3.86 3.33 7.48
CA LEU A 12 -3.07 3.22 6.25
C LEU A 12 -2.36 1.86 6.15
N ILE A 13 -1.71 1.41 7.22
CA ILE A 13 -1.07 0.08 7.28
C ILE A 13 -2.09 -1.02 7.05
N ALA A 14 -3.24 -0.95 7.73
CA ALA A 14 -4.30 -1.96 7.59
C ALA A 14 -4.82 -2.06 6.15
N ILE A 15 -5.02 -0.92 5.48
CA ILE A 15 -5.42 -0.88 4.07
C ILE A 15 -4.34 -1.50 3.17
N CYS A 16 -3.07 -1.13 3.33
CA CYS A 16 -1.98 -1.69 2.53
C CYS A 16 -1.81 -3.20 2.74
N LEU A 17 -2.01 -3.69 3.96
CA LEU A 17 -1.98 -5.12 4.26
C LEU A 17 -3.17 -5.84 3.64
N ALA A 18 -4.39 -5.31 3.81
CA ALA A 18 -5.60 -5.89 3.24
C ALA A 18 -5.49 -5.99 1.71
N ASP A 19 -5.00 -4.93 1.04
CA ASP A 19 -4.72 -4.95 -0.39
C ASP A 19 -3.66 -6.00 -0.76
N MET A 20 -2.54 -6.07 -0.05
CA MET A 20 -1.52 -7.08 -0.29
C MET A 20 -2.08 -8.51 -0.23
N PHE A 21 -2.86 -8.83 0.81
CA PHE A 21 -3.47 -10.15 0.96
C PHE A 21 -4.57 -10.41 -0.08
N ALA A 22 -5.40 -9.42 -0.38
CA ALA A 22 -6.44 -9.53 -1.40
C ALA A 22 -5.81 -9.79 -2.77
N THR A 23 -4.80 -9.02 -3.17
CA THR A 23 -4.04 -9.26 -4.40
C THR A 23 -3.47 -10.68 -4.43
N LEU A 24 -2.80 -11.10 -3.35
CA LEU A 24 -2.15 -12.41 -3.31
C LEU A 24 -3.18 -13.54 -3.46
N TYR A 25 -4.30 -13.43 -2.75
CA TYR A 25 -5.37 -14.41 -2.84
C TYR A 25 -6.02 -14.44 -4.22
N LEU A 26 -6.34 -13.28 -4.80
CA LEU A 26 -6.99 -13.20 -6.11
C LEU A 26 -6.09 -13.69 -7.23
N VAL A 27 -4.83 -13.27 -7.25
CA VAL A 27 -3.87 -13.63 -8.31
C VAL A 27 -3.44 -15.09 -8.22
N LEU A 28 -3.18 -15.62 -7.01
CA LEU A 28 -2.79 -17.04 -6.85
C LEU A 28 -3.92 -18.01 -7.20
N ASN A 29 -5.19 -17.61 -7.01
CA ASN A 29 -6.34 -18.40 -7.44
C ASN A 29 -6.73 -18.16 -8.92
N GLY A 30 -5.97 -17.35 -9.67
CA GLY A 30 -6.26 -17.04 -11.07
C GLY A 30 -7.53 -16.20 -11.28
N MET A 31 -8.06 -15.56 -10.23
CA MET A 31 -9.28 -14.76 -10.27
C MET A 31 -9.03 -13.31 -10.71
N ALA A 32 -7.78 -12.83 -10.66
CA ALA A 32 -7.39 -11.51 -11.12
C ALA A 32 -5.98 -11.52 -11.72
N THR A 33 -5.71 -10.57 -12.61
CA THR A 33 -4.35 -10.33 -13.13
C THR A 33 -3.75 -9.13 -12.41
N GLU A 34 -2.51 -9.26 -11.97
CA GLU A 34 -1.79 -8.15 -11.35
C GLU A 34 -1.46 -7.07 -12.39
N GLN A 35 -1.92 -5.86 -12.14
CA GLN A 35 -1.93 -4.77 -13.12
C GLN A 35 -0.61 -4.03 -13.19
N ASN A 36 0.12 -4.01 -12.07
CA ASN A 36 1.45 -3.42 -12.02
C ASN A 36 2.45 -4.43 -12.61
N PRO A 37 3.11 -4.12 -13.75
CA PRO A 37 3.99 -5.07 -14.42
C PRO A 37 5.19 -5.49 -13.54
N ILE A 38 5.64 -4.61 -12.65
CA ILE A 38 6.69 -4.93 -11.67
C ILE A 38 6.16 -5.95 -10.66
N MET A 39 4.99 -5.69 -10.07
CA MET A 39 4.39 -6.59 -9.07
C MET A 39 3.92 -7.91 -9.70
N ALA A 40 3.49 -7.92 -10.96
CA ALA A 40 3.19 -9.12 -11.72
C ALA A 40 4.44 -9.98 -11.93
N ALA A 41 5.57 -9.36 -12.31
CA ALA A 41 6.85 -10.06 -12.41
C ALA A 41 7.29 -10.61 -11.03
N CYS A 42 7.07 -9.85 -9.96
CA CYS A 42 7.38 -10.30 -8.60
C CYS A 42 6.54 -11.52 -8.18
N ILE A 43 5.22 -11.50 -8.37
CA ILE A 43 4.34 -12.66 -8.05
C ILE A 43 4.73 -13.89 -8.85
N ARG A 44 5.04 -13.72 -10.15
CA ARG A 44 5.46 -14.83 -11.03
C ARG A 44 6.80 -15.44 -10.60
N HIS A 45 7.69 -14.64 -10.02
CA HIS A 45 8.96 -15.13 -9.49
C HIS A 45 8.78 -15.81 -8.12
N SER A 46 8.15 -15.12 -7.17
CA SER A 46 7.81 -15.67 -5.85
C SER A 46 6.77 -14.80 -5.13
N PRO A 47 5.75 -15.39 -4.50
CA PRO A 47 4.83 -14.70 -3.58
C PRO A 47 5.55 -13.87 -2.51
N ALA A 48 6.70 -14.34 -2.03
CA ALA A 48 7.49 -13.65 -1.01
C ALA A 48 8.13 -12.35 -1.55
N THR A 49 8.60 -12.35 -2.80
CA THR A 49 9.17 -11.16 -3.45
C THR A 49 8.11 -10.07 -3.60
N PHE A 50 6.88 -10.44 -3.97
CA PHE A 50 5.75 -9.51 -4.02
C PHE A 50 5.48 -8.87 -2.65
N VAL A 51 5.39 -9.67 -1.58
CA VAL A 51 5.20 -9.18 -0.22
C VAL A 51 6.31 -8.21 0.18
N LEU A 52 7.57 -8.54 -0.10
CA LEU A 52 8.70 -7.68 0.22
C LEU A 52 8.64 -6.34 -0.52
N VAL A 53 8.40 -6.34 -1.83
CA VAL A 53 8.28 -5.12 -2.62
C VAL A 53 7.12 -4.25 -2.12
N LYS A 54 6.00 -4.88 -1.77
CA LYS A 54 4.82 -4.18 -1.24
C LYS A 54 5.07 -3.61 0.15
N LEU A 55 5.77 -4.32 1.04
CA LEU A 55 6.21 -3.78 2.33
C LEU A 55 7.18 -2.61 2.16
N VAL A 56 8.16 -2.73 1.28
CA VAL A 56 9.14 -1.66 1.02
C VAL A 56 8.50 -0.42 0.39
N SER A 57 7.37 -0.55 -0.30
CA SER A 57 6.71 0.60 -0.91
C SER A 57 5.98 1.50 0.11
N PHE A 58 5.42 0.95 1.19
CA PHE A 58 4.67 1.74 2.18
C PHE A 58 5.36 1.89 3.54
N VAL A 59 6.16 0.91 4.00
CA VAL A 59 6.77 0.94 5.34
C VAL A 59 7.71 2.15 5.53
N PRO A 60 8.64 2.47 4.60
CA PRO A 60 9.50 3.64 4.74
C PRO A 60 8.70 4.94 4.80
N PHE A 61 7.62 5.04 4.02
CA PHE A 61 6.72 6.19 4.04
C PHE A 61 6.04 6.35 5.41
N VAL A 62 5.46 5.27 5.94
CA VAL A 62 4.80 5.30 7.26
C VAL A 62 5.81 5.62 8.37
N VAL A 63 7.01 5.04 8.33
CA VAL A 63 8.08 5.33 9.28
C VAL A 63 8.50 6.80 9.20
N ALA A 64 8.71 7.34 8.00
CA ALA A 64 9.10 8.74 7.81
C ALA A 64 8.02 9.70 8.32
N VAL A 65 6.74 9.42 8.03
CA VAL A 65 5.61 10.23 8.51
C VAL A 65 5.50 10.18 10.03
N GLU A 66 5.63 9.00 10.64
CA GLU A 66 5.55 8.83 12.10
C GLU A 66 6.73 9.49 12.83
N LEU A 67 7.94 9.43 12.25
CA LEU A 67 9.10 10.17 12.74
C LEU A 67 8.88 11.69 12.67
N TYR A 68 8.35 12.18 11.54
CA TYR A 68 8.12 13.60 11.32
C TYR A 68 6.91 14.15 12.10
N ARG A 69 5.96 13.29 12.48
CA ARG A 69 4.80 13.64 13.30
C ARG A 69 5.19 14.30 14.61
N ARG A 70 6.33 13.91 15.20
CA ARG A 70 6.86 14.54 16.43
C ARG A 70 7.17 16.03 16.25
N ARG A 71 7.49 16.47 15.02
CA ARG A 71 7.80 17.86 14.70
C ARG A 71 6.59 18.63 14.21
N ASN A 72 5.71 18.00 13.41
CA ASN A 72 4.53 18.67 12.87
C ASN A 72 3.36 17.70 12.60
N PRO A 73 2.43 17.53 13.57
CA PRO A 73 1.35 16.55 13.45
C PRO A 73 0.36 16.87 12.33
N GLY A 74 0.15 18.16 12.02
CA GLY A 74 -0.72 18.59 10.92
C GLY A 74 -0.19 18.18 9.54
N PHE A 75 1.14 18.25 9.35
CA PHE A 75 1.77 17.78 8.11
C PHE A 75 1.64 16.26 7.97
N ALA A 76 1.90 15.51 9.03
CA ALA A 76 1.78 14.05 9.03
C ALA A 76 0.37 13.58 8.62
N ARG A 77 -0.67 14.24 9.16
CA ARG A 77 -2.07 13.95 8.80
C ARG A 77 -2.35 14.22 7.33
N LYS A 78 -1.92 15.38 6.80
CA LYS A 78 -2.10 15.71 5.37
C LYS A 78 -1.33 14.75 4.46
N ALA A 79 -0.09 14.41 4.82
CA ALA A 79 0.73 13.47 4.05
C ALA A 79 0.07 12.09 3.96
N CYS A 80 -0.47 11.56 5.06
CA CYS A 80 -1.25 10.32 5.04
C CYS A 80 -2.49 10.43 4.14
N LEU A 81 -3.25 11.51 4.23
CA LEU A 81 -4.45 11.71 3.40
C LEU A 81 -4.10 11.79 1.90
N TYR A 82 -3.04 12.50 1.53
CA TYR A 82 -2.56 12.54 0.16
C TYR A 82 -2.09 11.17 -0.32
N ALA A 83 -1.37 10.42 0.51
CA ALA A 83 -0.95 9.06 0.16
C ALA A 83 -2.13 8.12 -0.05
N ILE A 84 -3.15 8.17 0.81
CA ILE A 84 -4.39 7.40 0.65
C ILE A 84 -5.10 7.80 -0.64
N GLY A 85 -5.27 9.11 -0.89
CA GLY A 85 -5.93 9.61 -2.09
C GLY A 85 -5.22 9.18 -3.37
N LEU A 86 -3.89 9.31 -3.41
CA LEU A 86 -3.07 8.94 -4.56
C LEU A 86 -3.08 7.43 -4.79
N TYR A 87 -3.06 6.65 -3.70
CA TYR A 87 -3.21 5.19 -3.75
C TYR A 87 -4.57 4.78 -4.33
N LEU A 88 -5.68 5.36 -3.85
CA LEU A 88 -7.03 5.06 -4.36
C LEU A 88 -7.19 5.45 -5.83
N VAL A 89 -6.67 6.61 -6.23
CA VAL A 89 -6.71 7.05 -7.64
C VAL A 89 -5.91 6.08 -8.51
N ALA A 90 -4.69 5.72 -8.11
CA ALA A 90 -3.88 4.76 -8.83
C ALA A 90 -4.59 3.40 -8.93
N PHE A 91 -5.17 2.91 -7.83
CA PHE A 91 -5.93 1.67 -7.81
C PHE A 91 -7.10 1.71 -8.79
N VAL A 92 -7.96 2.72 -8.75
CA VAL A 92 -9.14 2.83 -9.62
C VAL A 92 -8.74 2.95 -11.09
N VAL A 93 -7.80 3.84 -11.41
CA VAL A 93 -7.36 4.09 -12.81
C VAL A 93 -6.75 2.84 -13.42
N LEU A 94 -5.85 2.17 -12.69
CA LEU A 94 -5.23 0.93 -13.15
C LEU A 94 -6.26 -0.21 -13.20
N THR A 95 -7.15 -0.29 -12.20
CA THR A 95 -8.24 -1.29 -12.12
C THR A 95 -9.09 -1.27 -13.38
N ILE A 96 -9.64 -0.11 -13.69
CA ILE A 96 -10.50 0.09 -14.87
C ILE A 96 -9.71 -0.21 -16.15
N GLY A 97 -8.48 0.30 -16.27
CA GLY A 97 -7.70 0.19 -17.49
C GLY A 97 -7.21 -1.22 -17.85
N THR A 98 -7.17 -2.16 -16.90
CA THR A 98 -6.62 -3.51 -17.17
C THR A 98 -7.50 -4.68 -16.75
N ASN A 99 -8.52 -4.49 -15.90
CA ASN A 99 -9.44 -5.57 -15.50
C ASN A 99 -10.90 -5.36 -15.97
N VAL A 100 -11.24 -4.17 -16.49
CA VAL A 100 -12.61 -3.86 -16.97
C VAL A 100 -12.65 -3.56 -18.48
N ALA A 101 -11.51 -3.28 -19.11
CA ALA A 101 -11.34 -3.12 -20.55
C ALA A 101 -11.15 -4.48 -21.25
#